data_AF-A0A3N0YHU0-F1
#
_entry.id   AF-A0A3N0YHU0-F1
#
_cell.length_a   1.000
_cell.length_b   1.000
_cell.length_c   1.000
_cell.angle_alpha   90.00
_cell.angle_beta   90.00
_cell.angle_gamma   90.00
#
_symmetry.space_group_name_H-M   'P 1'
#
loop_
_entity.id
_entity.type
_entity.pdbx_description
1 polymer ?
#
loop_
_entity_poly.entity_id
_entity_poly.type
_entity_poly.pdbx_seq_one_letter_code
_entity_poly.pdbx_strand_id
1 'polypeptide(L)'
;MMKNGHHVISAPSAAAACSPEKRRRTVRVWCDGCYDMVHYGHSNQLRQAKAMGDYLIVGVHTDDEISKHKGPPVFTQAERYKMVRAIKWVDEIVEGAPYVTTLETLDKYCCDFCVHGDDITLTVDGKDTYEEVKQSGRYRECKRTQGVSTTDLVGRMLLMTKAHHSNMGSSDYQQHTDNFGRGPKGHSPWTGVSQFLQTSQKIIQFASGQEPQTGDTIIYVAGAFDLFHIGHVDFLDAVSQLSEKPYVIVGLHFDQEVNRYKGKNYPIMNIHERTLSVLACRYVSEVVIGAPYAVTKDLLDHFKVDLVCHGKTEVFLDRDGSDPYAVPRKMGILRTVDSGNSLTTDNIVQRIIKNRLLFEARNQKKEAKEMAVIQAMKRQEEENAKERAQAVL
;
A
#
# COMPACT_ATOMS: atom_id res chain seq x y z
N MET A 1 30.86 -46.83 -71.17
CA MET A 1 29.39 -46.69 -71.05
C MET A 1 28.97 -47.21 -69.68
N MET A 2 28.02 -46.51 -69.07
CA MET A 2 27.30 -46.86 -67.82
C MET A 2 28.02 -46.54 -66.48
N LYS A 3 27.45 -45.52 -65.82
CA LYS A 3 27.74 -45.03 -64.47
C LYS A 3 27.12 -45.99 -63.45
N ASN A 4 27.91 -46.45 -62.48
CA ASN A 4 27.40 -47.07 -61.25
C ASN A 4 27.33 -46.01 -60.15
N GLY A 5 26.11 -45.67 -59.75
CA GLY A 5 25.83 -44.87 -58.57
C GLY A 5 25.97 -45.71 -57.31
N HIS A 6 26.66 -45.17 -56.31
CA HIS A 6 26.63 -45.66 -54.94
C HIS A 6 26.08 -44.55 -54.04
N HIS A 7 25.13 -44.98 -53.21
CA HIS A 7 24.43 -44.20 -52.20
C HIS A 7 25.39 -43.46 -51.26
N VAL A 8 25.15 -42.16 -51.09
CA VAL A 8 25.59 -41.40 -49.92
C VAL A 8 24.34 -40.80 -49.26
N ILE A 9 24.24 -41.02 -47.96
CA ILE A 9 23.17 -40.62 -47.05
C ILE A 9 23.18 -39.08 -46.92
N SER A 10 22.04 -38.42 -47.19
CA SER A 10 21.82 -37.02 -46.81
C SER A 10 20.72 -36.94 -45.74
N ALA A 11 21.05 -36.35 -44.59
CA ALA A 11 20.12 -36.07 -43.51
C ALA A 11 18.98 -35.14 -43.99
N PRO A 12 17.72 -35.34 -43.56
CA PRO A 12 16.68 -34.36 -43.79
C PRO A 12 16.85 -33.18 -42.81
N SER A 13 17.02 -31.99 -43.38
CA SER A 13 16.86 -30.70 -42.73
C SER A 13 15.42 -30.56 -42.22
N ALA A 14 15.18 -30.88 -40.95
CA ALA A 14 13.96 -30.52 -40.24
C ALA A 14 14.10 -29.10 -39.66
N ALA A 15 14.02 -28.10 -40.54
CA ALA A 15 13.67 -26.75 -40.13
C ALA A 15 12.21 -26.78 -39.66
N ALA A 16 12.01 -26.99 -38.36
CA ALA A 16 10.70 -26.82 -37.74
C ALA A 16 10.34 -25.33 -37.82
N ALA A 17 9.47 -25.01 -38.77
CA ALA A 17 8.81 -23.72 -38.90
C ALA A 17 8.00 -23.46 -37.63
N CYS A 18 8.58 -22.73 -36.67
CA CYS A 18 7.83 -22.11 -35.60
C CYS A 18 7.31 -20.76 -36.14
N SER A 19 6.02 -20.70 -36.43
CA SER A 19 5.32 -19.50 -36.88
C SER A 19 5.61 -18.30 -35.97
N PRO A 20 5.80 -17.07 -36.50
CA PRO A 20 5.92 -15.87 -35.69
C PRO A 20 4.53 -15.45 -35.23
N GLU A 21 4.00 -16.10 -34.20
CA GLU A 21 2.86 -15.54 -33.47
C GLU A 21 3.30 -14.20 -32.89
N LYS A 22 2.56 -13.14 -33.26
CA LYS A 22 2.72 -11.77 -32.77
C LYS A 22 2.71 -11.76 -31.24
N ARG A 23 3.88 -11.82 -30.60
CA ARG A 23 3.98 -11.59 -29.15
C ARG A 23 3.46 -10.19 -28.89
N ARG A 24 2.37 -10.07 -28.12
CA ARG A 24 1.80 -8.79 -27.71
C ARG A 24 2.89 -8.00 -27.00
N ARG A 25 3.17 -6.77 -27.45
CA ARG A 25 4.12 -5.87 -26.78
C ARG A 25 3.70 -5.70 -25.33
N THR A 26 4.62 -5.93 -24.39
CA THR A 26 4.42 -5.69 -22.96
C THR A 26 4.21 -4.20 -22.73
N VAL A 27 3.10 -3.85 -22.08
CA VAL A 27 2.81 -2.46 -21.69
C VAL A 27 3.47 -2.18 -20.33
N ARG A 28 4.41 -1.24 -20.29
CA ARG A 28 5.17 -0.84 -19.09
C ARG A 28 4.58 0.45 -18.53
N VAL A 29 4.26 0.43 -17.24
CA VAL A 29 3.57 1.50 -16.52
C VAL A 29 4.53 2.11 -15.51
N TRP A 30 4.51 3.44 -15.41
CA TRP A 30 5.27 4.20 -14.43
C TRP A 30 4.34 4.78 -13.34
N CYS A 31 4.73 4.63 -12.08
CA CYS A 31 4.25 5.48 -10.99
C CYS A 31 5.45 6.11 -10.32
N ASP A 32 5.28 7.27 -9.70
CA ASP A 32 6.26 7.79 -8.77
C ASP A 32 5.58 8.48 -7.60
N GLY A 33 6.35 8.65 -6.52
CA GLY A 33 5.86 9.30 -5.33
C GLY A 33 6.82 9.22 -4.17
N CYS A 34 6.42 9.87 -3.08
CA CYS A 34 7.17 9.81 -1.84
C CYS A 34 7.05 8.44 -1.17
N TYR A 35 5.85 7.86 -1.20
CA TYR A 35 5.52 6.62 -0.48
C TYR A 35 5.96 6.65 0.99
N ASP A 36 5.76 7.81 1.63
CA ASP A 36 6.00 8.01 3.06
C ASP A 36 4.75 7.61 3.84
N MET A 37 4.90 6.75 4.84
CA MET A 37 3.78 6.11 5.55
C MET A 37 2.82 5.38 4.60
N VAL A 38 3.36 4.40 3.85
CA VAL A 38 2.56 3.55 2.96
C VAL A 38 1.36 2.97 3.69
N HIS A 39 0.21 2.99 3.03
CA HIS A 39 -1.07 2.51 3.52
C HIS A 39 -1.86 1.92 2.35
N TYR A 40 -2.96 1.21 2.63
CA TYR A 40 -3.73 0.52 1.59
C TYR A 40 -4.20 1.42 0.43
N GLY A 41 -4.35 2.73 0.65
CA GLY A 41 -4.59 3.71 -0.41
C GLY A 41 -3.49 3.77 -1.49
N HIS A 42 -2.21 3.79 -1.09
CA HIS A 42 -1.07 3.70 -2.01
C HIS A 42 -1.06 2.34 -2.71
N SER A 43 -1.29 1.26 -1.96
CA SER A 43 -1.34 -0.09 -2.53
C SER A 43 -2.45 -0.24 -3.58
N ASN A 44 -3.63 0.35 -3.37
CA ASN A 44 -4.72 0.34 -4.35
C ASN A 44 -4.42 1.23 -5.57
N GLN A 45 -3.70 2.35 -5.40
CA GLN A 45 -3.21 3.15 -6.53
C GLN A 45 -2.30 2.30 -7.43
N LEU A 46 -1.32 1.61 -6.83
CA LEU A 46 -0.39 0.74 -7.55
C LEU A 46 -1.11 -0.46 -8.19
N ARG A 47 -2.10 -1.05 -7.52
CA ARG A 47 -2.97 -2.07 -8.10
C ARG A 47 -3.69 -1.57 -9.36
N GLN A 48 -4.29 -0.37 -9.28
CA GLN A 48 -4.99 0.24 -10.42
C GLN A 48 -4.01 0.52 -11.56
N ALA A 49 -2.81 1.03 -11.27
CA ALA A 49 -1.77 1.28 -12.26
C ALA A 49 -1.30 -0.01 -12.94
N LYS A 50 -0.99 -1.06 -12.15
CA LYS A 50 -0.62 -2.38 -12.68
C LYS A 50 -1.72 -2.95 -13.58
N ALA A 51 -3.00 -2.75 -13.25
CA ALA A 51 -4.12 -3.22 -14.07
C ALA A 51 -4.25 -2.51 -15.44
N MET A 52 -3.58 -1.38 -15.64
CA MET A 52 -3.57 -0.67 -16.93
C MET A 52 -2.47 -1.17 -17.89
N GLY A 53 -1.57 -2.04 -17.44
CA GLY A 53 -0.51 -2.60 -18.25
C GLY A 53 -0.08 -3.98 -17.78
N ASP A 54 1.13 -4.38 -18.15
CA ASP A 54 1.67 -5.71 -17.89
C ASP A 54 2.82 -5.69 -16.88
N TYR A 55 3.51 -4.56 -16.74
CA TYR A 55 4.68 -4.39 -15.87
C TYR A 55 4.66 -2.99 -15.23
N LEU A 56 4.80 -2.90 -13.91
CA LEU A 56 4.73 -1.68 -13.13
C LEU A 56 6.10 -1.37 -12.51
N ILE A 57 6.64 -0.22 -12.89
CA ILE A 57 7.84 0.37 -12.33
C ILE A 57 7.43 1.53 -11.42
N VAL A 58 8.00 1.59 -10.21
CA VAL A 58 7.71 2.64 -9.24
C VAL A 58 8.95 3.44 -8.88
N GLY A 59 8.98 4.71 -9.28
CA GLY A 59 9.98 5.69 -8.85
C GLY A 59 9.74 6.17 -7.43
N VAL A 60 10.77 6.20 -6.60
CA VAL A 60 10.67 6.69 -5.23
C VAL A 60 11.71 7.78 -4.99
N HIS A 61 11.26 8.97 -4.59
CA HIS A 61 12.15 10.13 -4.42
C HIS A 61 13.08 9.98 -3.20
N THR A 62 14.21 10.69 -3.21
CA THR A 62 15.13 10.77 -2.07
C THR A 62 14.57 11.62 -0.92
N ASP A 63 15.14 11.50 0.27
CA ASP A 63 14.74 12.30 1.43
C ASP A 63 14.99 13.81 1.20
N ASP A 64 16.12 14.15 0.56
CA ASP A 64 16.48 15.51 0.19
C ASP A 64 15.46 16.12 -0.79
N GLU A 65 15.06 15.35 -1.79
CA GLU A 65 14.14 15.83 -2.83
C GLU A 65 12.73 16.09 -2.29
N ILE A 66 12.25 15.22 -1.39
CA ILE A 66 10.97 15.43 -0.68
C ILE A 66 11.03 16.68 0.19
N SER A 67 12.15 16.88 0.90
CA SER A 67 12.30 17.96 1.88
C SER A 67 12.26 19.34 1.23
N LYS A 68 12.74 19.47 -0.02
CA LYS A 68 12.64 20.71 -0.82
C LYS A 68 11.19 21.14 -1.09
N HIS A 69 10.27 20.18 -1.21
CA HIS A 69 8.91 20.45 -1.70
C HIS A 69 7.84 20.52 -0.60
N LYS A 70 7.91 19.65 0.42
CA LYS A 70 6.86 19.53 1.44
C LYS A 70 7.34 19.29 2.86
N GLY A 71 8.65 19.37 3.11
CA GLY A 71 9.26 19.05 4.40
C GLY A 71 9.63 17.57 4.53
N PRO A 72 10.35 17.20 5.61
CA PRO A 72 11.00 15.89 5.70
C PRO A 72 9.99 14.74 5.77
N PRO A 73 10.32 13.57 5.19
CA PRO A 73 9.52 12.36 5.34
C PRO A 73 9.63 11.76 6.76
N VAL A 74 8.64 10.96 7.16
CA VAL A 74 8.64 10.21 8.43
C VAL A 74 9.61 9.03 8.35
N PHE A 75 9.66 8.37 7.20
CA PHE A 75 10.56 7.26 6.91
C PHE A 75 11.71 7.68 6.01
N THR A 76 12.88 7.12 6.29
CA THR A 76 14.06 7.25 5.43
C THR A 76 13.80 6.68 4.05
N GLN A 77 14.55 7.12 3.04
CA GLN A 77 14.38 6.63 1.68
C GLN A 77 14.59 5.12 1.56
N ALA A 78 15.52 4.53 2.32
CA ALA A 78 15.74 3.08 2.34
C ALA A 78 14.51 2.31 2.88
N GLU A 79 13.88 2.81 3.95
CA GLU A 79 12.64 2.24 4.48
C GLU A 79 11.50 2.33 3.43
N ARG A 80 11.39 3.47 2.72
CA ARG A 80 10.39 3.68 1.67
C ARG A 80 10.61 2.78 0.45
N TYR A 81 11.85 2.66 -0.02
CA TYR A 81 12.23 1.77 -1.13
C TYR A 81 11.83 0.31 -0.84
N LYS A 82 12.19 -0.19 0.35
CA LYS A 82 11.88 -1.55 0.75
C LYS A 82 10.37 -1.77 0.89
N MET A 83 9.64 -0.78 1.42
CA MET A 83 8.19 -0.87 1.61
C MET A 83 7.45 -0.97 0.27
N VAL A 84 7.84 -0.13 -0.71
CA VAL A 84 7.25 -0.16 -2.05
C VAL A 84 7.56 -1.48 -2.76
N ARG A 85 8.80 -1.99 -2.63
CA ARG A 85 9.19 -3.29 -3.18
C ARG A 85 8.34 -4.45 -2.63
N ALA A 86 7.90 -4.36 -1.39
CA ALA A 86 7.08 -5.41 -0.76
C ALA A 86 5.63 -5.48 -1.28
N ILE A 87 5.15 -4.47 -2.01
CA ILE A 87 3.81 -4.46 -2.58
C ILE A 87 3.76 -5.37 -3.81
N LYS A 88 2.82 -6.31 -3.83
CA LYS A 88 2.79 -7.41 -4.83
C LYS A 88 2.55 -7.00 -6.28
N TRP A 89 1.99 -5.82 -6.50
CA TRP A 89 1.75 -5.29 -7.85
C TRP A 89 2.97 -4.59 -8.45
N VAL A 90 3.98 -4.28 -7.64
CA VAL A 90 5.22 -3.61 -8.07
C VAL A 90 6.20 -4.65 -8.57
N ASP A 91 6.64 -4.53 -9.82
CA ASP A 91 7.64 -5.44 -10.38
C ASP A 91 9.06 -4.92 -10.15
N GLU A 92 9.25 -3.61 -10.29
CA GLU A 92 10.55 -2.94 -10.20
C GLU A 92 10.42 -1.60 -9.47
N ILE A 93 11.44 -1.24 -8.69
CA ILE A 93 11.53 0.10 -8.09
C ILE A 93 12.70 0.87 -8.71
N VAL A 94 12.54 2.18 -8.83
CA VAL A 94 13.60 3.11 -9.20
C VAL A 94 13.89 4.02 -8.01
N GLU A 95 15.06 3.85 -7.42
CA GLU A 95 15.53 4.67 -6.30
C GLU A 95 16.00 6.05 -6.81
N GLY A 96 15.68 7.10 -6.07
CA GLY A 96 16.09 8.46 -6.40
C GLY A 96 15.40 9.04 -7.64
N ALA A 97 14.15 8.66 -7.88
CA ALA A 97 13.36 9.22 -8.98
C ALA A 97 13.15 10.74 -8.80
N PRO A 98 13.15 11.53 -9.89
CA PRO A 98 12.81 12.96 -9.85
C PRO A 98 11.45 13.22 -9.21
N TYR A 99 11.25 14.42 -8.66
CA TYR A 99 9.99 14.76 -7.98
C TYR A 99 8.79 14.90 -8.94
N VAL A 100 9.05 15.28 -10.19
CA VAL A 100 8.03 15.45 -11.25
C VAL A 100 8.33 14.46 -12.37
N THR A 101 7.30 13.72 -12.79
CA THR A 101 7.39 12.83 -13.95
C THR A 101 7.64 13.63 -15.24
N THR A 102 8.65 13.22 -16.01
CA THR A 102 9.00 13.82 -17.31
C THR A 102 8.98 12.76 -18.41
N LEU A 103 8.87 13.19 -19.68
CA LEU A 103 8.98 12.27 -20.81
C LEU A 103 10.34 11.57 -20.85
N GLU A 104 11.41 12.27 -20.51
CA GLU A 104 12.77 11.71 -20.38
C GLU A 104 12.79 10.53 -19.41
N THR A 105 12.13 10.65 -18.25
CA THR A 105 12.04 9.57 -17.26
C THR A 105 11.28 8.37 -17.83
N LEU A 106 10.15 8.61 -18.51
CA LEU A 106 9.37 7.54 -19.11
C LEU A 106 10.15 6.81 -20.20
N ASP A 107 10.88 7.55 -21.03
CA ASP A 107 11.69 6.98 -22.12
C ASP A 107 12.89 6.20 -21.57
N LYS A 108 13.58 6.74 -20.55
CA LYS A 108 14.69 6.07 -19.86
C LYS A 108 14.33 4.68 -19.34
N TYR A 109 13.13 4.51 -18.79
CA TYR A 109 12.66 3.21 -18.27
C TYR A 109 11.73 2.46 -19.22
N CYS A 110 11.60 2.95 -20.46
CA CYS A 110 10.75 2.39 -21.51
C CYS A 110 9.29 2.20 -21.09
N CYS A 111 8.75 3.13 -20.28
CA CYS A 111 7.35 3.13 -19.86
C CYS A 111 6.46 3.79 -20.91
N ASP A 112 5.34 3.16 -21.24
CA ASP A 112 4.38 3.69 -22.21
C ASP A 112 3.67 4.93 -21.66
N PHE A 113 3.31 4.93 -20.38
CA PHE A 113 2.65 6.05 -19.71
C PHE A 113 2.86 6.03 -18.19
N CYS A 114 2.61 7.17 -17.54
CA CYS A 114 2.52 7.25 -16.08
C CYS A 114 1.07 7.19 -15.58
N VAL A 115 0.90 6.72 -14.34
CA VAL A 115 -0.39 6.71 -13.64
C VAL A 115 -0.27 7.49 -12.33
N HIS A 116 -1.10 8.51 -12.17
CA HIS A 116 -1.21 9.32 -10.95
C HIS A 116 -2.64 9.33 -10.44
N GLY A 117 -2.84 9.81 -9.20
CA GLY A 117 -4.18 10.04 -8.66
C GLY A 117 -4.87 11.21 -9.37
N ASP A 118 -6.18 11.33 -9.15
CA ASP A 118 -7.02 12.46 -9.56
C ASP A 118 -6.83 13.73 -8.69
N ASP A 119 -5.68 13.84 -8.03
CA ASP A 119 -5.32 14.97 -7.18
C ASP A 119 -4.98 16.21 -8.03
N ILE A 120 -5.31 17.39 -7.51
CA ILE A 120 -5.06 18.63 -8.22
C ILE A 120 -3.56 18.96 -8.19
N THR A 121 -2.95 19.00 -9.37
CA THR A 121 -1.49 19.09 -9.55
C THR A 121 -1.09 20.39 -10.24
N LEU A 122 -1.60 21.51 -9.72
CA LEU A 122 -1.24 22.84 -10.22
C LEU A 122 0.01 23.39 -9.53
N THR A 123 0.86 24.05 -10.31
CA THR A 123 1.94 24.92 -9.84
C THR A 123 1.37 26.19 -9.22
N VAL A 124 2.21 26.99 -8.57
CA VAL A 124 1.80 28.29 -7.99
C VAL A 124 1.27 29.25 -9.06
N ASP A 125 1.72 29.09 -10.30
CA ASP A 125 1.31 29.88 -11.46
C ASP A 125 0.03 29.34 -12.13
N GLY A 126 -0.61 28.33 -11.54
CA GLY A 126 -1.84 27.73 -12.07
C GLY A 126 -1.63 26.79 -13.26
N LYS A 127 -0.38 26.43 -13.57
CA LYS A 127 -0.03 25.51 -14.66
C LYS A 127 -0.05 24.06 -14.18
N ASP A 128 -0.47 23.13 -15.02
CA ASP A 128 -0.44 21.70 -14.70
C ASP A 128 1.01 21.20 -14.59
N THR A 129 1.34 20.55 -13.47
CA THR A 129 2.69 20.02 -13.20
C THR A 129 3.07 18.92 -14.19
N TYR A 130 2.09 18.26 -14.80
CA TYR A 130 2.27 17.17 -15.76
C TYR A 130 1.85 17.57 -17.18
N GLU A 131 1.80 18.88 -17.51
CA GLU A 131 1.36 19.38 -18.82
C GLU A 131 2.07 18.66 -19.98
N GLU A 132 3.40 18.55 -19.94
CA GLU A 132 4.20 17.90 -20.98
C GLU A 132 3.75 16.43 -21.21
N VAL A 133 3.59 15.67 -20.13
CA VAL A 133 3.23 14.26 -20.19
C VAL A 133 1.77 14.09 -20.64
N LYS A 134 0.87 14.98 -20.20
CA LYS A 134 -0.53 15.01 -20.63
C LYS A 134 -0.66 15.31 -22.13
N GLN A 135 0.06 16.31 -22.65
CA GLN A 135 0.05 16.67 -24.07
C GLN A 135 0.55 15.53 -24.96
N SER A 136 1.52 14.74 -24.49
CA SER A 136 2.02 13.55 -25.21
C SER A 136 1.04 12.36 -25.23
N GLY A 137 -0.08 12.43 -24.50
CA GLY A 137 -1.03 11.32 -24.36
C GLY A 137 -0.52 10.17 -23.47
N ARG A 138 0.54 10.38 -22.69
CA ARG A 138 1.21 9.38 -21.83
C ARG A 138 0.92 9.57 -20.33
N TYR A 139 -0.17 10.25 -19.99
CA TYR A 139 -0.67 10.39 -18.62
C TYR A 139 -2.00 9.64 -18.46
N ARG A 140 -2.18 8.93 -17.36
CA ARG A 140 -3.42 8.25 -16.97
C ARG A 140 -3.75 8.53 -15.51
N GLU A 141 -5.03 8.53 -15.20
CA GLU A 141 -5.54 8.78 -13.85
C GLU A 141 -6.12 7.52 -13.24
N CYS A 142 -5.96 7.37 -11.93
CA CYS A 142 -6.61 6.35 -11.13
C CYS A 142 -7.44 6.99 -10.03
N LYS A 143 -8.47 6.29 -9.57
CA LYS A 143 -9.40 6.84 -8.58
C LYS A 143 -8.74 6.83 -7.20
N ARG A 144 -8.87 7.95 -6.49
CA ARG A 144 -8.46 8.00 -5.08
C ARG A 144 -9.18 6.95 -4.24
N THR A 145 -8.43 6.37 -3.32
CA THR A 145 -8.93 5.35 -2.40
C THR A 145 -9.67 6.03 -1.24
N GLN A 146 -10.95 5.69 -1.07
CA GLN A 146 -11.76 6.14 0.07
C GLN A 146 -11.28 5.53 1.39
N GLY A 147 -11.39 6.29 2.48
CA GLY A 147 -11.17 5.84 3.85
C GLY A 147 -9.77 6.10 4.44
N VAL A 148 -8.80 6.58 3.64
CA VAL A 148 -7.43 6.78 4.16
C VAL A 148 -6.66 7.89 3.44
N SER A 149 -5.89 8.64 4.21
CA SER A 149 -4.80 9.49 3.72
C SER A 149 -3.69 9.56 4.76
N THR A 150 -2.47 9.94 4.37
CA THR A 150 -1.39 10.19 5.34
C THR A 150 -1.78 11.26 6.36
N THR A 151 -2.51 12.30 5.94
CA THR A 151 -3.01 13.35 6.84
C THR A 151 -3.95 12.78 7.89
N ASP A 152 -4.89 11.93 7.48
CA ASP A 152 -5.83 11.23 8.36
C ASP A 152 -5.08 10.35 9.37
N LEU A 153 -4.17 9.48 8.91
CA LEU A 153 -3.41 8.59 9.81
C LEU A 153 -2.55 9.36 10.82
N VAL A 154 -1.88 10.43 10.38
CA VAL A 154 -1.14 11.32 11.29
C VAL A 154 -2.10 11.96 12.29
N GLY A 155 -3.28 12.41 11.85
CA GLY A 155 -4.35 12.90 12.70
C GLY A 155 -4.75 11.89 13.78
N ARG A 156 -5.03 10.62 13.42
CA ARG A 156 -5.37 9.55 14.37
C ARG A 156 -4.27 9.33 15.43
N MET A 157 -3.01 9.44 15.03
CA MET A 157 -1.87 9.30 15.95
C MET A 157 -1.68 10.51 16.88
N LEU A 158 -2.00 11.72 16.42
CA LEU A 158 -1.91 12.94 17.22
C LEU A 158 -3.12 13.14 18.16
N LEU A 159 -4.31 12.78 17.69
CA LEU A 159 -5.58 13.00 18.39
C LEU A 159 -5.67 12.17 19.66
N MET A 160 -5.04 11.00 19.71
CA MET A 160 -5.11 10.10 20.86
C MET A 160 -6.57 9.88 21.34
N THR A 161 -7.53 9.80 20.41
CA THR A 161 -8.95 9.47 20.68
C THR A 161 -9.33 8.12 20.08
N LYS A 162 -10.33 7.42 20.65
CA LYS A 162 -10.80 6.10 20.20
C LYS A 162 -11.90 6.13 19.14
N ALA A 163 -12.33 7.32 18.74
CA ALA A 163 -13.59 7.48 18.02
C ALA A 163 -13.54 7.01 16.55
N HIS A 164 -12.36 6.74 15.99
CA HIS A 164 -12.18 6.08 14.69
C HIS A 164 -12.52 4.57 14.71
N HIS A 165 -12.72 3.94 15.88
CA HIS A 165 -13.14 2.54 15.99
C HIS A 165 -14.64 2.34 15.81
N SER A 166 -15.43 3.41 15.94
CA SER A 166 -16.89 3.38 15.92
C SER A 166 -17.43 3.82 14.57
N ASN A 167 -18.10 2.92 13.86
CA ASN A 167 -18.89 3.21 12.65
C ASN A 167 -20.23 3.93 12.97
N MET A 168 -20.43 4.31 14.23
CA MET A 168 -21.60 5.03 14.72
C MET A 168 -21.19 6.45 15.07
N GLY A 169 -21.90 7.44 14.50
CA GLY A 169 -21.71 8.86 14.74
C GLY A 169 -21.79 9.22 16.21
N SER A 170 -20.64 9.18 16.89
CA SER A 170 -20.48 9.81 18.18
C SER A 170 -20.46 11.32 17.95
N SER A 171 -21.32 12.07 18.64
CA SER A 171 -21.34 13.53 18.63
C SER A 171 -19.98 14.15 18.95
N ASP A 172 -19.15 13.45 19.73
CA ASP A 172 -17.80 13.86 20.10
C ASP A 172 -16.82 13.74 18.92
N TYR A 173 -17.06 12.83 17.96
CA TYR A 173 -16.26 12.73 16.74
C TYR A 173 -16.48 13.95 15.85
N GLN A 174 -17.73 14.36 15.65
CA GLN A 174 -18.09 15.55 14.87
C GLN A 174 -17.66 16.85 15.56
N GLN A 175 -17.82 16.96 16.89
CA GLN A 175 -17.40 18.15 17.63
C GLN A 175 -15.87 18.30 17.78
N HIS A 176 -15.08 17.24 17.60
CA HIS A 176 -13.62 17.32 17.79
C HIS A 176 -12.80 17.23 16.51
N THR A 177 -13.34 16.66 15.41
CA THR A 177 -12.83 16.97 14.06
C THR A 177 -12.91 18.47 13.78
N ASP A 178 -13.90 19.14 14.36
CA ASP A 178 -14.08 20.59 14.32
C ASP A 178 -12.92 21.37 14.98
N ASN A 179 -12.19 20.80 15.96
CA ASN A 179 -11.17 21.55 16.72
C ASN A 179 -9.76 21.51 16.12
N PHE A 180 -9.41 20.47 15.34
CA PHE A 180 -8.12 20.42 14.64
C PHE A 180 -8.16 21.01 13.22
N GLY A 181 -9.37 21.31 12.71
CA GLY A 181 -9.61 21.74 11.32
C GLY A 181 -10.40 23.05 11.14
N ARG A 182 -10.79 23.77 12.20
CA ARG A 182 -11.43 25.10 12.05
C ARG A 182 -10.42 26.18 11.70
N GLY A 183 -9.98 26.18 10.45
CA GLY A 183 -9.79 27.43 9.73
C GLY A 183 -11.16 28.06 9.44
N PRO A 184 -11.33 29.39 9.43
CA PRO A 184 -12.64 30.04 9.28
C PRO A 184 -13.41 29.77 7.97
N LYS A 185 -12.92 28.90 7.05
CA LYS A 185 -13.34 28.86 5.64
C LYS A 185 -13.49 27.44 5.02
N GLY A 186 -13.97 26.45 5.76
CA GLY A 186 -14.39 25.14 5.22
C GLY A 186 -13.26 24.13 4.95
N HIS A 187 -13.65 22.87 4.72
CA HIS A 187 -12.79 21.68 4.71
C HIS A 187 -12.45 21.16 3.29
N SER A 188 -11.24 20.61 3.08
CA SER A 188 -10.87 19.95 1.82
C SER A 188 -11.47 18.53 1.76
N PRO A 189 -12.17 18.13 0.69
CA PRO A 189 -12.66 16.76 0.52
C PRO A 189 -11.53 15.71 0.44
N TRP A 190 -10.28 16.13 0.27
CA TRP A 190 -9.11 15.27 0.09
C TRP A 190 -8.34 14.96 1.39
N THR A 191 -8.49 15.77 2.44
CA THR A 191 -7.81 15.60 3.74
C THR A 191 -8.72 15.21 4.91
N GLY A 192 -10.02 15.05 4.66
CA GLY A 192 -11.00 14.63 5.67
C GLY A 192 -10.76 13.24 6.25
N VAL A 193 -11.14 13.09 7.53
CA VAL A 193 -11.21 11.81 8.22
C VAL A 193 -12.27 10.96 7.52
N SER A 194 -11.82 10.09 6.63
CA SER A 194 -12.70 9.36 5.71
C SER A 194 -13.17 8.06 6.36
N GLN A 195 -14.48 7.82 6.37
CA GLN A 195 -15.05 6.58 6.89
C GLN A 195 -14.79 5.43 5.90
N PHE A 196 -13.91 4.50 6.26
CA PHE A 196 -13.60 3.35 5.43
C PHE A 196 -14.80 2.39 5.32
N LEU A 197 -15.37 2.30 4.11
CA LEU A 197 -16.42 1.34 3.79
C LEU A 197 -15.82 0.08 3.16
N GLN A 198 -15.78 -1.01 3.91
CA GLN A 198 -15.31 -2.30 3.38
C GLN A 198 -16.37 -2.96 2.50
N THR A 199 -15.95 -3.57 1.40
CA THR A 199 -16.82 -4.38 0.53
C THR A 199 -16.11 -5.66 0.13
N SER A 200 -16.90 -6.70 -0.20
CA SER A 200 -16.35 -7.96 -0.76
C SER A 200 -15.48 -7.71 -1.99
N GLN A 201 -15.89 -6.78 -2.86
CA GLN A 201 -15.14 -6.40 -4.06
C GLN A 201 -13.74 -5.86 -3.73
N LYS A 202 -13.59 -5.04 -2.69
CA LYS A 202 -12.28 -4.52 -2.27
C LYS A 202 -11.36 -5.65 -1.79
N ILE A 203 -11.91 -6.61 -1.04
CA ILE A 203 -11.17 -7.78 -0.58
C ILE A 203 -10.72 -8.61 -1.78
N ILE A 204 -11.61 -8.94 -2.71
CA ILE A 204 -11.28 -9.72 -3.91
C ILE A 204 -10.20 -9.04 -4.74
N GLN A 205 -10.27 -7.71 -4.92
CA GLN A 205 -9.24 -6.96 -5.64
C GLN A 205 -7.86 -7.00 -4.97
N PHE A 206 -7.82 -7.20 -3.65
CA PHE A 206 -6.59 -7.26 -2.87
C PHE A 206 -6.12 -8.68 -2.61
N ALA A 207 -6.98 -9.70 -2.62
CA ALA A 207 -6.62 -11.09 -2.38
C ALA A 207 -5.88 -11.69 -3.59
N SER A 208 -5.04 -12.70 -3.35
CA SER A 208 -4.47 -13.52 -4.42
C SER A 208 -5.54 -14.47 -5.01
N GLY A 209 -6.46 -14.93 -4.17
CA GLY A 209 -7.49 -15.91 -4.49
C GLY A 209 -6.95 -17.32 -4.73
N GLN A 210 -5.70 -17.61 -4.33
CA GLN A 210 -5.08 -18.92 -4.53
C GLN A 210 -5.19 -19.76 -3.26
N GLU A 211 -5.69 -20.98 -3.40
CA GLU A 211 -5.69 -21.99 -2.34
C GLU A 211 -4.30 -22.68 -2.24
N PRO A 212 -3.93 -23.23 -1.07
CA PRO A 212 -2.70 -24.01 -0.92
C PRO A 212 -2.63 -25.17 -1.92
N GLN A 213 -1.51 -25.29 -2.63
CA GLN A 213 -1.27 -26.36 -3.59
C GLN A 213 -0.53 -27.53 -2.95
N THR A 214 -0.54 -28.68 -3.64
CA THR A 214 0.23 -29.84 -3.18
C THR A 214 1.72 -29.52 -3.14
N GLY A 215 2.32 -29.67 -1.96
CA GLY A 215 3.74 -29.37 -1.72
C GLY A 215 4.01 -27.96 -1.18
N ASP A 216 2.98 -27.13 -1.02
CA ASP A 216 3.11 -25.88 -0.27
C ASP A 216 3.27 -26.17 1.22
N THR A 217 4.06 -25.34 1.91
CA THR A 217 4.15 -25.34 3.38
C THR A 217 3.26 -24.25 3.94
N ILE A 218 2.24 -24.62 4.70
CA ILE A 218 1.26 -23.69 5.26
C ILE A 218 1.83 -23.10 6.55
N ILE A 219 2.16 -21.81 6.53
CA ILE A 219 2.77 -21.10 7.64
C ILE A 219 1.78 -20.08 8.20
N TYR A 220 1.43 -20.21 9.48
CA TYR A 220 0.56 -19.28 10.18
C TYR A 220 1.33 -18.29 11.04
N VAL A 221 0.99 -17.01 10.93
CA VAL A 221 1.49 -15.93 11.79
C VAL A 221 0.31 -15.11 12.28
N ALA A 222 0.37 -14.54 13.49
CA ALA A 222 -0.74 -13.77 14.05
C ALA A 222 -0.27 -12.48 14.71
N GLY A 223 -1.15 -11.47 14.76
CA GLY A 223 -0.87 -10.23 15.46
C GLY A 223 -1.81 -9.08 15.15
N ALA A 224 -1.42 -7.89 15.59
CA ALA A 224 -2.12 -6.65 15.22
C ALA A 224 -1.93 -6.33 13.73
N PHE A 225 -0.67 -6.30 13.24
CA PHE A 225 -0.32 -5.73 11.93
C PHE A 225 -0.90 -4.32 11.72
N ASP A 226 -0.91 -3.52 12.80
CA ASP A 226 -1.39 -2.14 12.80
C ASP A 226 -0.34 -1.19 12.24
N LEU A 227 -0.77 -0.21 11.44
CA LEU A 227 0.07 0.61 10.57
C LEU A 227 1.11 -0.25 9.82
N PHE A 228 0.66 -1.24 9.05
CA PHE A 228 1.53 -2.20 8.37
C PHE A 228 2.78 -1.52 7.76
N HIS A 229 3.96 -1.97 8.18
CA HIS A 229 5.22 -1.22 8.09
C HIS A 229 6.40 -2.16 7.85
N ILE A 230 7.60 -1.58 7.65
CA ILE A 230 8.75 -2.35 7.21
C ILE A 230 9.21 -3.44 8.19
N GLY A 231 9.02 -3.25 9.50
CA GLY A 231 9.24 -4.34 10.47
C GLY A 231 8.37 -5.59 10.23
N HIS A 232 7.11 -5.40 9.80
CA HIS A 232 6.23 -6.51 9.43
C HIS A 232 6.66 -7.14 8.10
N VAL A 233 7.07 -6.32 7.12
CA VAL A 233 7.60 -6.78 5.83
C VAL A 233 8.82 -7.67 6.05
N ASP A 234 9.78 -7.23 6.87
CA ASP A 234 11.02 -7.96 7.14
C ASP A 234 10.75 -9.28 7.87
N PHE A 235 9.79 -9.28 8.79
CA PHE A 235 9.32 -10.50 9.44
C PHE A 235 8.69 -11.46 8.44
N LEU A 236 7.78 -10.99 7.59
CA LEU A 236 7.08 -11.84 6.60
C LEU A 236 8.02 -12.36 5.50
N ASP A 237 9.01 -11.56 5.07
CA ASP A 237 10.07 -11.99 4.16
C ASP A 237 10.88 -13.13 4.79
N ALA A 238 11.37 -12.94 6.02
CA ALA A 238 12.10 -13.98 6.76
C ALA A 238 11.26 -15.25 6.99
N VAL A 239 9.96 -15.11 7.26
CA VAL A 239 9.02 -16.24 7.36
C VAL A 239 8.86 -16.97 6.03
N SER A 240 8.72 -16.23 4.92
CA SER A 240 8.57 -16.83 3.59
C SER A 240 9.81 -17.63 3.16
N GLN A 241 11.00 -17.24 3.63
CA GLN A 241 12.26 -17.94 3.34
C GLN A 241 12.44 -19.27 4.10
N LEU A 242 11.52 -19.61 5.02
CA LEU A 242 11.58 -20.89 5.77
C LEU A 242 11.18 -22.11 4.92
N SER A 243 10.57 -21.90 3.77
CA SER A 243 10.17 -22.96 2.83
C SER A 243 10.44 -22.53 1.39
N GLU A 244 10.67 -23.51 0.52
CA GLU A 244 10.79 -23.28 -0.93
C GLU A 244 9.45 -22.84 -1.55
N LYS A 245 8.33 -23.31 -0.98
CA LYS A 245 6.96 -23.00 -1.42
C LYS A 245 6.10 -22.56 -0.23
N PRO A 246 6.31 -21.33 0.29
CA PRO A 246 5.58 -20.85 1.45
C PRO A 246 4.14 -20.46 1.08
N TYR A 247 3.17 -20.94 1.84
CA TYR A 247 1.81 -20.43 1.85
C TYR A 247 1.56 -19.73 3.18
N VAL A 248 1.73 -18.41 3.22
CA VAL A 248 1.68 -17.63 4.47
C VAL A 248 0.26 -17.14 4.73
N ILE A 249 -0.30 -17.58 5.86
CA ILE A 249 -1.59 -17.14 6.39
C ILE A 249 -1.34 -16.16 7.53
N VAL A 250 -1.88 -14.94 7.42
CA VAL A 250 -1.75 -13.91 8.46
C VAL A 250 -3.06 -13.78 9.23
N GLY A 251 -3.06 -14.14 10.50
CA GLY A 251 -4.16 -13.92 11.43
C GLY A 251 -4.19 -12.51 12.00
N LEU A 252 -5.28 -11.79 11.74
CA LEU A 252 -5.49 -10.44 12.26
C LEU A 252 -6.40 -10.47 13.49
N HIS A 253 -5.85 -10.09 14.65
CA HIS A 253 -6.66 -9.95 15.87
C HIS A 253 -7.75 -8.89 15.71
N PHE A 254 -8.88 -9.08 16.40
CA PHE A 254 -9.96 -8.08 16.48
C PHE A 254 -9.48 -6.77 17.11
N ASP A 255 -10.11 -5.65 16.74
CA ASP A 255 -9.72 -4.32 17.24
C ASP A 255 -9.82 -4.23 18.76
N GLN A 256 -10.85 -4.83 19.36
CA GLN A 256 -11.04 -4.89 20.81
C GLN A 256 -9.91 -5.69 21.48
N GLU A 257 -9.45 -6.75 20.83
CA GLU A 257 -8.37 -7.59 21.34
C GLU A 257 -7.03 -6.87 21.23
N VAL A 258 -6.75 -6.20 20.11
CA VAL A 258 -5.58 -5.32 19.97
C VAL A 258 -5.59 -4.22 21.03
N ASN A 259 -6.74 -3.57 21.27
CA ASN A 259 -6.85 -2.55 22.31
C ASN A 259 -6.60 -3.11 23.71
N ARG A 260 -7.00 -4.37 23.99
CA ARG A 260 -6.75 -5.01 25.29
C ARG A 260 -5.26 -5.10 25.61
N TYR A 261 -4.44 -5.64 24.69
CA TYR A 261 -3.02 -5.89 24.98
C TYR A 261 -2.08 -4.73 24.60
N LYS A 262 -2.48 -3.82 23.69
CA LYS A 262 -1.72 -2.59 23.39
C LYS A 262 -2.16 -1.37 24.19
N GLY A 263 -3.42 -1.35 24.65
CA GLY A 263 -4.01 -0.21 25.35
C GLY A 263 -4.16 1.03 24.47
N LYS A 264 -4.31 2.19 25.13
CA LYS A 264 -4.42 3.51 24.50
C LYS A 264 -5.51 3.52 23.42
N ASN A 265 -5.22 4.09 22.27
CA ASN A 265 -6.12 4.23 21.12
C ASN A 265 -5.78 3.24 19.99
N TYR A 266 -5.00 2.20 20.31
CA TYR A 266 -4.69 1.17 19.34
C TYR A 266 -5.88 0.23 19.12
N PRO A 267 -6.07 -0.29 17.90
CA PRO A 267 -5.22 -0.04 16.73
C PRO A 267 -5.50 1.32 16.07
N ILE A 268 -4.54 1.90 15.36
CA ILE A 268 -4.73 3.12 14.57
C ILE A 268 -5.58 2.83 13.32
N MET A 269 -5.35 1.67 12.70
CA MET A 269 -6.15 1.13 11.61
C MET A 269 -7.09 0.04 12.12
N ASN A 270 -8.36 0.11 11.77
CA ASN A 270 -9.32 -0.94 12.11
C ASN A 270 -9.00 -2.25 11.37
N ILE A 271 -9.68 -3.34 11.76
CA ILE A 271 -9.39 -4.66 11.19
C ILE A 271 -9.54 -4.73 9.67
N HIS A 272 -10.49 -3.99 9.11
CA HIS A 272 -10.74 -4.01 7.68
C HIS A 272 -9.67 -3.23 6.89
N GLU A 273 -9.18 -2.11 7.43
CA GLU A 273 -8.03 -1.36 6.90
C GLU A 273 -6.74 -2.20 6.98
N ARG A 274 -6.52 -2.89 8.11
CA ARG A 274 -5.38 -3.80 8.31
C ARG A 274 -5.43 -4.99 7.35
N THR A 275 -6.62 -5.54 7.11
CA THR A 275 -6.83 -6.61 6.12
C THR A 275 -6.30 -6.20 4.74
N LEU A 276 -6.70 -5.04 4.21
CA LEU A 276 -6.21 -4.58 2.91
C LEU A 276 -4.71 -4.26 2.94
N SER A 277 -4.20 -3.73 4.05
CA SER A 277 -2.78 -3.40 4.18
C SER A 277 -1.89 -4.64 4.13
N VAL A 278 -2.32 -5.73 4.78
CA VAL A 278 -1.60 -7.01 4.81
C VAL A 278 -1.72 -7.78 3.49
N LEU A 279 -2.92 -7.84 2.89
CA LEU A 279 -3.14 -8.51 1.60
C LEU A 279 -2.34 -7.89 0.43
N ALA A 280 -1.93 -6.63 0.56
CA ALA A 280 -1.09 -5.96 -0.44
C ALA A 280 0.36 -6.47 -0.46
N CYS A 281 0.82 -7.14 0.60
CA CYS A 281 2.18 -7.63 0.72
C CYS A 281 2.39 -8.89 -0.14
N ARG A 282 3.52 -8.96 -0.87
CA ARG A 282 3.85 -10.09 -1.77
C ARG A 282 4.11 -11.41 -1.04
N TYR A 283 4.49 -11.34 0.24
CA TYR A 283 4.81 -12.52 1.05
C TYR A 283 3.57 -13.15 1.69
N VAL A 284 2.39 -12.56 1.51
CA VAL A 284 1.14 -13.00 2.13
C VAL A 284 0.25 -13.69 1.09
N SER A 285 -0.17 -14.91 1.40
CA SER A 285 -1.08 -15.70 0.57
C SER A 285 -2.54 -15.46 0.95
N GLU A 286 -2.83 -15.48 2.26
CA GLU A 286 -4.19 -15.39 2.81
C GLU A 286 -4.22 -14.65 4.17
N VAL A 287 -5.39 -14.11 4.54
CA VAL A 287 -5.62 -13.41 5.81
C VAL A 287 -6.83 -13.98 6.56
N VAL A 288 -6.66 -14.32 7.84
CA VAL A 288 -7.77 -14.62 8.74
C VAL A 288 -8.26 -13.32 9.37
N ILE A 289 -9.40 -12.84 8.90
CA ILE A 289 -10.04 -11.60 9.40
C ILE A 289 -10.75 -11.92 10.72
N GLY A 290 -10.16 -11.50 11.84
CA GLY A 290 -10.74 -11.75 13.16
C GLY A 290 -10.21 -13.05 13.77
N ALA A 291 -8.90 -13.25 13.69
CA ALA A 291 -8.25 -14.39 14.31
C ALA A 291 -8.36 -14.34 15.85
N PRO A 292 -8.54 -15.48 16.52
CA PRO A 292 -8.45 -15.57 17.98
C PRO A 292 -7.04 -15.21 18.45
N TYR A 293 -6.92 -14.71 19.68
CA TYR A 293 -5.62 -14.34 20.26
C TYR A 293 -4.75 -15.58 20.51
N ALA A 294 -5.31 -16.60 21.17
CA ALA A 294 -4.67 -17.90 21.27
C ALA A 294 -4.76 -18.67 19.95
N VAL A 295 -3.65 -19.29 19.56
CA VAL A 295 -3.58 -20.18 18.40
C VAL A 295 -4.18 -21.53 18.80
N THR A 296 -5.46 -21.72 18.47
CA THR A 296 -6.22 -22.92 18.85
C THR A 296 -5.92 -24.11 17.95
N LYS A 297 -6.13 -25.33 18.47
CA LYS A 297 -6.00 -26.56 17.68
C LYS A 297 -6.98 -26.57 16.50
N ASP A 298 -8.20 -26.08 16.70
CA ASP A 298 -9.21 -26.02 15.64
C ASP A 298 -8.77 -25.13 14.47
N LEU A 299 -8.12 -23.99 14.76
CA LEU A 299 -7.55 -23.12 13.72
C LEU A 299 -6.44 -23.84 12.95
N LEU A 300 -5.53 -24.51 13.66
CA LEU A 300 -4.41 -25.24 13.06
C LEU A 300 -4.91 -26.38 12.16
N ASP A 301 -5.90 -27.15 12.63
CA ASP A 301 -6.48 -28.27 11.88
C ASP A 301 -7.30 -27.76 10.68
N HIS A 302 -8.05 -26.68 10.83
CA HIS A 302 -8.87 -26.09 9.76
C HIS A 302 -8.03 -25.65 8.56
N PHE A 303 -6.94 -24.92 8.82
CA PHE A 303 -6.03 -24.44 7.77
C PHE A 303 -4.92 -25.45 7.43
N LYS A 304 -4.85 -26.59 8.12
CA LYS A 304 -3.79 -27.61 7.95
C LYS A 304 -2.39 -27.01 8.10
N VAL A 305 -2.20 -26.22 9.16
CA VAL A 305 -0.96 -25.46 9.40
C VAL A 305 0.22 -26.40 9.69
N ASP A 306 1.30 -26.25 8.92
CA ASP A 306 2.55 -26.98 9.11
C ASP A 306 3.49 -26.28 10.10
N LEU A 307 3.47 -24.94 10.11
CA LEU A 307 4.38 -24.12 10.90
C LEU A 307 3.67 -22.90 11.49
N VAL A 308 3.97 -22.57 12.74
CA VAL A 308 3.54 -21.30 13.36
C VAL A 308 4.76 -20.45 13.63
N CYS A 309 4.76 -19.21 13.14
CA CYS A 309 5.87 -18.29 13.34
C CYS A 309 5.45 -17.07 14.17
N HIS A 310 6.34 -16.65 15.07
CA HIS A 310 6.23 -15.38 15.78
C HIS A 310 7.59 -14.66 15.74
N GLY A 311 7.55 -13.32 15.75
CA GLY A 311 8.76 -12.51 15.77
C GLY A 311 9.52 -12.60 17.10
N LYS A 312 10.60 -11.82 17.25
CA LYS A 312 11.27 -11.61 18.55
C LYS A 312 10.56 -10.61 19.47
N THR A 313 9.42 -10.06 19.05
CA THR A 313 8.64 -9.15 19.88
C THR A 313 8.00 -9.88 21.04
N GLU A 314 7.80 -9.17 22.15
CA GLU A 314 7.12 -9.69 23.34
C GLU A 314 5.77 -10.32 22.99
N VAL A 315 5.48 -11.47 23.61
CA VAL A 315 4.20 -12.17 23.55
C VAL A 315 3.49 -11.91 24.87
N PHE A 316 2.34 -11.24 24.83
CA PHE A 316 1.51 -11.05 26.02
C PHE A 316 0.72 -12.32 26.31
N LEU A 317 0.48 -12.59 27.60
CA LEU A 317 -0.39 -13.69 28.01
C LEU A 317 -1.85 -13.43 27.58
N ASP A 318 -2.60 -14.50 27.39
CA ASP A 318 -4.03 -14.41 27.14
C ASP A 318 -4.79 -13.97 28.41
N ARG A 319 -6.09 -13.72 28.30
CA ARG A 319 -6.95 -13.20 29.38
C ARG A 319 -6.99 -14.10 30.61
N ASP A 320 -6.80 -15.40 30.43
CA ASP A 320 -6.72 -16.42 31.49
C ASP A 320 -5.29 -16.63 32.01
N GLY A 321 -4.31 -15.87 31.52
CA GLY A 321 -2.90 -15.98 31.88
C GLY A 321 -2.13 -17.06 31.10
N SER A 322 -2.76 -17.73 30.12
CA SER A 322 -2.10 -18.76 29.32
C SER A 322 -1.17 -18.19 28.23
N ASP A 323 -0.20 -19.01 27.78
CA ASP A 323 0.62 -18.69 26.60
C ASP A 323 -0.25 -18.89 25.33
N PRO A 324 -0.50 -17.84 24.52
CA PRO A 324 -1.32 -17.96 23.32
C PRO A 324 -0.72 -18.92 22.27
N TYR A 325 0.56 -19.26 22.38
CA TYR A 325 1.25 -20.23 21.53
C TYR A 325 1.50 -21.58 22.22
N ALA A 326 0.84 -21.88 23.35
CA ALA A 326 1.01 -23.15 24.07
C ALA A 326 0.73 -24.38 23.19
N VAL A 327 -0.32 -24.34 22.36
CA VAL A 327 -0.71 -25.44 21.47
C VAL A 327 0.35 -25.71 20.40
N PRO A 328 0.75 -24.74 19.54
CA PRO A 328 1.78 -25.00 18.53
C PRO A 328 3.15 -25.31 19.15
N ARG A 329 3.45 -24.78 20.35
CA ARG A 329 4.65 -25.15 21.11
C ARG A 329 4.64 -26.63 21.50
N LYS A 330 3.53 -27.13 22.04
CA LYS A 330 3.35 -28.56 22.40
C LYS A 330 3.42 -29.48 21.17
N MET A 331 2.96 -29.01 20.02
CA MET A 331 3.04 -29.72 18.74
C MET A 331 4.42 -29.66 18.09
N GLY A 332 5.36 -28.86 18.60
CA GLY A 332 6.72 -28.73 18.05
C GLY A 332 6.82 -27.90 16.76
N ILE A 333 5.73 -27.23 16.36
CA ILE A 333 5.62 -26.47 15.10
C ILE A 333 5.81 -24.95 15.27
N LEU A 334 5.99 -24.47 16.51
CA LEU A 334 6.31 -23.06 16.76
C LEU A 334 7.77 -22.75 16.39
N ARG A 335 7.99 -21.64 15.68
CA ARG A 335 9.31 -21.08 15.37
C ARG A 335 9.35 -19.60 15.70
N THR A 336 10.45 -19.18 16.33
CA THR A 336 10.75 -17.77 16.53
C THR A 336 11.61 -17.29 15.37
N VAL A 337 11.20 -16.23 14.69
CA VAL A 337 11.89 -15.65 13.54
C VAL A 337 12.39 -14.26 13.90
N ASP A 338 13.65 -13.98 13.60
CA ASP A 338 14.22 -12.65 13.73
C ASP A 338 14.06 -11.88 12.41
N SER A 339 13.31 -10.78 12.43
CA SER A 339 13.19 -9.90 11.27
C SER A 339 14.44 -9.05 11.05
N GLY A 340 15.35 -8.97 12.02
CA GLY A 340 16.45 -8.01 12.02
C GLY A 340 15.99 -6.55 12.14
N ASN A 341 14.71 -6.33 12.45
CA ASN A 341 14.08 -5.01 12.46
C ASN A 341 13.30 -4.77 13.75
N SER A 342 13.70 -3.73 14.49
CA SER A 342 13.09 -3.36 15.77
C SER A 342 11.93 -2.36 15.65
N LEU A 343 11.54 -1.97 14.43
CA LEU A 343 10.47 -0.99 14.23
C LEU A 343 9.11 -1.56 14.64
N THR A 344 8.43 -0.85 15.52
CA THR A 344 7.06 -1.13 15.96
C THR A 344 6.11 0.03 15.63
N THR A 345 4.79 -0.23 15.67
CA THR A 345 3.76 0.80 15.60
C THR A 345 3.99 1.94 16.60
N ASP A 346 4.40 1.61 17.84
CA ASP A 346 4.72 2.61 18.86
C ASP A 346 5.92 3.49 18.44
N ASN A 347 6.95 2.93 17.82
CA ASN A 347 8.08 3.73 17.33
C ASN A 347 7.65 4.69 16.21
N ILE A 348 6.76 4.27 15.31
CA ILE A 348 6.21 5.12 14.25
C ILE A 348 5.43 6.29 14.86
N VAL A 349 4.56 6.00 15.83
CA VAL A 349 3.82 7.03 16.57
C VAL A 349 4.78 8.00 17.25
N GLN A 350 5.85 7.51 17.89
CA GLN A 350 6.86 8.37 18.51
C GLN A 350 7.64 9.23 17.50
N ARG A 351 7.96 8.70 16.30
CA ARG A 351 8.58 9.49 15.22
C ARG A 351 7.68 10.66 14.80
N ILE A 352 6.36 10.43 14.76
CA ILE A 352 5.37 11.46 14.42
C ILE A 352 5.22 12.49 15.55
N ILE A 353 5.12 12.04 16.80
CA ILE A 353 4.98 12.93 17.96
C ILE A 353 6.22 13.81 18.15
N LYS A 354 7.43 13.25 18.01
CA LYS A 354 8.68 14.00 18.15
C LYS A 354 8.78 15.18 17.17
N ASN A 355 8.19 15.02 15.98
CA ASN A 355 8.19 16.01 14.91
C ASN A 355 6.80 16.65 14.72
N ARG A 356 5.95 16.62 15.76
CA ARG A 356 4.56 17.06 15.71
C ARG A 356 4.38 18.44 15.09
N LEU A 357 5.12 19.44 15.57
CA LEU A 357 5.02 20.81 15.07
C LEU A 357 5.36 20.91 13.57
N LEU A 358 6.35 20.14 13.10
CA LEU A 358 6.73 20.12 11.68
C LEU A 358 5.62 19.48 10.83
N PHE A 359 5.03 18.38 11.30
CA PHE A 359 3.97 17.69 10.59
C PHE A 359 2.63 18.44 10.61
N GLU A 360 2.29 19.10 11.72
CA GLU A 360 1.14 19.99 11.80
C GLU A 360 1.30 21.16 10.82
N ALA A 361 2.46 21.83 10.81
CA ALA A 361 2.74 22.91 9.87
C ALA A 361 2.71 22.45 8.40
N ARG A 362 3.26 21.26 8.11
CA ARG A 362 3.19 20.64 6.77
C ARG A 362 1.75 20.39 6.34
N ASN A 363 0.94 19.78 7.20
CA ASN A 363 -0.45 19.44 6.90
C ASN A 363 -1.28 20.72 6.67
N GLN A 364 -1.10 21.75 7.51
CA GLN A 364 -1.74 23.06 7.33
C GLN A 364 -1.37 23.71 5.99
N LYS A 365 -0.09 23.69 5.59
CA LYS A 365 0.34 24.20 4.28
C LYS A 365 -0.31 23.45 3.12
N LYS A 366 -0.42 22.12 3.23
CA LYS A 366 -1.06 21.28 2.21
C LYS A 366 -2.54 21.62 2.08
N GLU A 367 -3.28 21.68 3.19
CA GLU A 367 -4.69 22.03 3.18
C GLU A 367 -4.95 23.44 2.64
N ALA A 368 -4.13 24.41 3.03
CA ALA A 368 -4.22 25.77 2.50
C ALA A 368 -4.03 25.80 0.98
N LYS A 369 -3.07 25.03 0.44
CA LYS A 369 -2.86 24.92 -1.01
C LYS A 369 -4.08 24.30 -1.71
N GLU A 370 -4.59 23.19 -1.20
CA GLU A 370 -5.78 22.52 -1.77
C GLU A 370 -7.00 23.44 -1.75
N MET A 371 -7.24 24.16 -0.64
CA MET A 371 -8.37 25.09 -0.52
C MET A 371 -8.24 26.30 -1.44
N ALA A 372 -7.03 26.85 -1.61
CA ALA A 372 -6.78 27.95 -2.54
C ALA A 372 -7.10 27.54 -3.99
N VAL A 373 -6.72 26.31 -4.36
CA VAL A 373 -6.99 25.75 -5.67
C VAL A 373 -8.49 25.51 -5.89
N ILE A 374 -9.20 24.96 -4.90
CA ILE A 374 -10.66 24.79 -4.96
C ILE A 374 -11.36 26.15 -5.15
N GLN A 375 -10.91 27.18 -4.44
CA GLN A 375 -11.45 28.54 -4.59
C GLN A 375 -11.17 29.12 -5.98
N ALA A 376 -9.97 28.89 -6.53
CA ALA A 376 -9.62 29.32 -7.88
C ALA A 376 -10.48 28.61 -8.94
N MET A 377 -10.66 27.29 -8.83
CA MET A 377 -11.52 26.51 -9.74
C MET A 377 -12.98 27.00 -9.69
N LYS A 378 -13.53 27.25 -8.49
CA LYS A 378 -14.89 27.80 -8.35
C LYS A 378 -15.03 29.17 -9.02
N ARG A 379 -14.04 30.06 -8.86
CA ARG A 379 -14.05 31.37 -9.55
C ARG A 379 -14.03 31.22 -11.06
N GLN A 380 -13.20 30.31 -11.57
CA GLN A 380 -13.10 30.05 -13.00
C GLN A 380 -14.38 29.42 -13.57
N GLU A 381 -15.04 28.53 -12.82
CA GLU A 381 -16.35 28.00 -13.18
C GLU A 381 -17.43 29.08 -13.20
N GLU A 382 -17.43 29.99 -12.20
CA GLU A 382 -18.35 31.13 -12.14
C GLU A 382 -18.11 32.13 -13.29
N GLU A 383 -16.86 32.39 -13.66
CA GLU A 383 -16.48 33.22 -14.81
C GLU A 383 -16.92 32.58 -16.13
N ASN A 384 -16.59 31.30 -16.35
CA ASN A 384 -17.02 30.55 -17.53
C ASN A 384 -18.55 30.46 -17.65
N ALA A 385 -19.26 30.35 -16.52
CA ALA A 385 -20.73 30.35 -16.50
C ALA A 385 -21.30 31.72 -16.88
N LYS A 386 -20.68 32.82 -16.43
CA LYS A 386 -21.06 34.20 -16.81
C LYS A 386 -20.80 34.47 -18.30
N GLU A 387 -19.66 34.02 -18.83
CA GLU A 387 -19.34 34.14 -20.26
C GLU A 387 -20.31 33.34 -21.14
N ARG A 388 -20.66 32.11 -20.73
CA ARG A 388 -21.69 31.31 -21.42
C ARG A 388 -23.07 31.96 -21.38
N ALA A 389 -23.43 32.61 -20.28
CA ALA A 389 -24.70 33.33 -20.17
C ALA A 389 -24.73 34.60 -21.04
N GLN A 390 -23.58 35.28 -21.22
CA GLN A 390 -23.45 36.44 -22.09
C GLN A 390 -23.39 36.09 -23.58
N ALA A 391 -22.91 34.89 -23.95
CA ALA A 391 -22.86 34.43 -25.34
C ALA A 391 -24.21 33.92 -25.89
N VAL A 392 -25.23 33.80 -25.04
CA VAL A 392 -26.59 33.35 -25.40
C VAL A 392 -27.57 34.53 -25.53
N LEU A 393 -27.13 35.75 -25.19
CA LEU A 393 -27.80 37.03 -25.44
C LEU A 393 -27.22 37.69 -26.70
#